data_AF-A0A1E5VM32-F1
#
_entry.id   AF-A0A1E5VM32-F1
#
_cell.length_a   1.000
_cell.length_b   1.000
_cell.length_c   1.000
_cell.angle_alpha   90.00
_cell.angle_beta   90.00
_cell.angle_gamma   90.00
#
_symmetry.space_group_name_H-M   'P 1'
#
loop_
_entity.id
_entity.type
_entity.pdbx_description
1 polymer ?
#
loop_
_entity_poly.entity_id
_entity_poly.type
_entity_poly.pdbx_seq_one_letter_code
_entity_poly.pdbx_strand_id
1 'polypeptide(L)'
;MTTYKLVIMDAPIWGLGERLEDCIIAGERALFLACHRLCFAWIDEWYGMTMEQIREMERQTDMLLKKTLKKPGKAGSNKHEGKRKTLKDEIAVVGSCT
;
A
#
# COMPACT_ATOMS: atom_id res chain seq x y z
N MET A 1 9.02 -14.38 -12.52
CA MET A 1 9.01 -13.17 -13.37
C MET A 1 10.07 -12.21 -12.84
N THR A 2 10.68 -11.40 -13.70
CA THR A 2 11.68 -10.40 -13.31
C THR A 2 11.23 -9.03 -13.78
N THR A 3 11.27 -8.03 -12.91
CA THR A 3 10.92 -6.64 -13.24
C THR A 3 12.19 -5.79 -13.25
N TYR A 4 12.45 -5.14 -14.38
CA TYR A 4 13.59 -4.23 -14.53
C TYR A 4 13.10 -2.79 -14.37
N LYS A 5 13.33 -2.20 -13.19
CA LYS A 5 12.93 -0.82 -12.87
C LYS A 5 14.17 0.08 -12.91
N LEU A 6 14.28 0.89 -13.96
CA LEU A 6 15.31 1.91 -14.08
C LEU A 6 14.89 3.15 -13.28
N VAL A 7 15.67 3.49 -12.26
CA VAL A 7 15.47 4.70 -11.44
C VAL A 7 16.61 5.66 -11.74
N ILE A 8 16.27 6.88 -12.14
CA ILE A 8 17.21 7.97 -12.41
C ILE A 8 16.82 9.12 -11.50
N MET A 9 17.81 9.65 -10.77
CA MET A 9 17.66 10.80 -9.88
C MET A 9 18.72 11.83 -10.29
N ASP A 10 18.28 13.08 -10.45
CA ASP A 10 19.15 14.24 -10.68
C ASP A 10 18.70 15.34 -9.70
N ALA A 11 19.55 15.66 -8.71
CA ALA A 11 19.33 16.74 -7.77
C ALA A 11 20.42 17.80 -7.90
N PRO A 12 20.20 18.83 -8.73
CA PRO A 12 21.13 19.93 -8.92
C PRO A 12 21.05 20.92 -7.74
N ILE A 13 21.41 20.45 -6.54
CA ILE A 13 21.43 21.23 -5.31
C ILE A 13 22.88 21.44 -4.89
N TRP A 14 23.28 22.71 -4.78
CA TRP A 14 24.63 23.06 -4.37
C TRP A 14 24.96 22.50 -2.98
N GLY A 15 26.07 21.75 -2.88
CA GLY A 15 26.61 21.21 -1.64
C GLY A 15 25.90 19.96 -1.08
N LEU A 16 24.73 19.56 -1.60
CA LEU A 16 23.96 18.42 -1.08
C LEU A 16 23.48 17.42 -2.14
N GLY A 17 23.62 17.71 -3.44
CA GLY A 17 23.09 16.89 -4.54
C GLY A 17 23.39 15.39 -4.40
N GLU A 18 24.67 15.02 -4.38
CA GLU A 18 25.12 13.61 -4.31
C GLU A 18 24.53 12.85 -3.09
N ARG A 19 24.57 13.46 -1.90
CA ARG A 19 24.03 12.82 -0.69
C ARG A 19 22.51 12.68 -0.73
N LEU A 20 21.82 13.60 -1.39
CA LEU A 20 20.37 13.50 -1.59
C LEU A 20 20.02 12.43 -2.62
N GLU A 21 20.77 12.36 -3.73
CA GLU A 21 20.67 11.31 -4.75
C GLU A 21 20.82 9.94 -4.13
N ASP A 22 21.90 9.71 -3.38
CA ASP A 22 22.14 8.43 -2.70
C ASP A 22 21.03 8.07 -1.72
N CYS A 23 20.55 9.05 -0.95
CA CYS A 23 19.48 8.84 0.03
C CYS A 23 18.18 8.38 -0.65
N ILE A 24 17.78 9.05 -1.74
CA ILE A 24 16.56 8.72 -2.47
C ILE A 24 16.69 7.37 -3.17
N ILE A 25 17.82 7.09 -3.82
CA ILE A 25 18.06 5.79 -4.46
C ILE A 25 18.04 4.65 -3.43
N ALA A 26 18.64 4.85 -2.25
CA ALA A 26 18.57 3.88 -1.16
C ALA A 26 17.13 3.68 -0.65
N GLY A 27 16.37 4.78 -0.53
CA GLY A 27 14.96 4.77 -0.15
C GLY A 27 14.08 3.99 -1.14
N GLU A 28 14.21 4.26 -2.43
CA GLU A 28 13.49 3.56 -3.51
C GLU A 28 13.83 2.06 -3.52
N ARG A 29 15.10 1.70 -3.33
CA ARG A 29 15.52 0.31 -3.21
C ARG A 29 14.84 -0.38 -2.02
N ALA A 30 14.82 0.26 -0.87
CA ALA A 30 14.16 -0.28 0.32
C ALA A 30 12.64 -0.42 0.10
N LEU A 31 12.01 0.59 -0.50
CA LEU A 31 10.59 0.60 -0.84
C LEU A 31 10.23 -0.56 -1.78
N PHE A 32 10.99 -0.76 -2.87
CA PHE A 32 10.73 -1.85 -3.81
C PHE A 32 10.88 -3.22 -3.16
N LEU A 33 11.90 -3.42 -2.33
CA LEU A 33 12.07 -4.69 -1.63
C LEU A 33 10.92 -4.97 -0.66
N ALA A 34 10.51 -3.97 0.12
CA ALA A 34 9.37 -4.10 1.02
C ALA A 34 8.07 -4.36 0.26
N CYS A 35 7.80 -3.58 -0.79
CA CYS A 35 6.62 -3.71 -1.62
C CYS A 35 6.52 -5.10 -2.25
N HIS A 36 7.56 -5.63 -2.89
CA HIS A 36 7.48 -6.97 -3.50
C HIS A 36 7.29 -8.08 -2.47
N ARG A 37 7.88 -7.95 -1.27
CA ARG A 37 7.62 -8.89 -0.16
C ARG A 37 6.15 -8.86 0.26
N LEU A 38 5.57 -7.66 0.42
CA LEU A 38 4.17 -7.48 0.78
C LEU A 38 3.22 -7.97 -0.32
N CYS A 39 3.48 -7.61 -1.58
CA CYS A 39 2.69 -8.07 -2.72
C CYS A 39 2.63 -9.61 -2.78
N PHE A 40 3.75 -10.28 -2.52
CA PHE A 40 3.77 -11.74 -2.47
C PHE A 40 3.06 -12.29 -1.23
N ALA A 41 3.27 -11.69 -0.05
CA ALA A 41 2.61 -12.10 1.18
C ALA A 41 1.08 -11.97 1.12
N TRP A 42 0.57 -11.03 0.32
CA TRP A 42 -0.87 -10.81 0.09
C TRP A 42 -1.41 -11.51 -1.17
N ILE A 43 -0.70 -12.49 -1.74
CA ILE A 43 -1.13 -13.15 -2.98
C ILE A 43 -2.54 -13.71 -2.91
N ASP A 44 -2.94 -14.29 -1.77
CA ASP A 44 -4.27 -14.86 -1.58
C ASP A 44 -5.40 -13.81 -1.60
N GLU A 45 -5.08 -12.53 -1.37
CA GLU A 45 -6.05 -11.45 -1.34
C GLU A 45 -6.37 -10.92 -2.74
N TRP A 46 -5.37 -10.87 -3.63
CA TRP A 46 -5.52 -10.29 -4.97
C TRP A 46 -5.57 -11.33 -6.11
N TYR A 47 -5.11 -12.56 -5.87
CA TYR A 47 -5.14 -13.60 -6.88
C TYR A 47 -6.57 -13.99 -7.24
N GLY A 48 -6.92 -13.85 -8.54
CA GLY A 48 -8.26 -14.14 -9.04
C GLY A 48 -9.24 -12.96 -9.06
N MET A 49 -8.82 -11.77 -8.61
CA MET A 49 -9.64 -10.56 -8.76
C MET A 49 -9.81 -10.14 -10.22
N THR A 50 -10.99 -9.61 -10.56
CA THR A 50 -11.21 -8.98 -11.86
C THR A 50 -10.74 -7.53 -11.88
N MET A 51 -10.52 -6.99 -13.07
CA MET A 51 -10.11 -5.58 -13.22
C MET A 51 -11.18 -4.61 -12.71
N GLU A 52 -12.46 -4.96 -12.76
CA GLU A 52 -13.56 -4.16 -12.21
C GLU A 52 -13.47 -4.04 -10.69
N GLN A 53 -13.17 -5.15 -10.00
CA GLN A 53 -12.99 -5.17 -8.55
C GLN A 53 -11.77 -4.35 -8.12
N ILE A 54 -10.66 -4.46 -8.85
CA ILE A 54 -9.45 -3.65 -8.61
C ILE A 54 -9.77 -2.15 -8.73
N ARG A 55 -10.46 -1.73 -9.80
CA ARG A 55 -10.85 -0.33 -10.00
C ARG A 55 -11.79 0.20 -8.91
N GLU A 56 -12.67 -0.64 -8.39
CA GLU A 56 -13.54 -0.24 -7.28
C GLU A 56 -12.76 -0.07 -5.98
N MET A 57 -11.83 -0.99 -5.67
CA MET A 57 -10.93 -0.84 -4.52
C MET A 57 -10.06 0.43 -4.62
N GLU A 58 -9.57 0.77 -5.81
CA GLU A 58 -8.83 2.03 -6.05
C GLU A 58 -9.70 3.25 -5.71
N ARG A 59 -10.95 3.32 -6.19
CA ARG A 59 -11.87 4.43 -5.86
C ARG A 59 -12.14 4.54 -4.37
N GLN A 60 -12.40 3.41 -3.71
CA GLN A 60 -12.66 3.38 -2.28
C GLN A 60 -11.43 3.85 -1.48
N THR A 61 -10.24 3.36 -1.85
CA THR A 61 -8.97 3.73 -1.21
C THR A 61 -8.68 5.21 -1.40
N ASP A 62 -8.89 5.76 -2.59
CA ASP A 62 -8.74 7.19 -2.88
C ASP A 62 -9.64 8.06 -2.01
N MET A 63 -10.91 7.68 -1.84
CA MET A 63 -11.84 8.39 -0.97
C MET A 63 -11.39 8.34 0.50
N LEU A 64 -10.92 7.19 0.97
CA LEU A 64 -10.42 7.01 2.34
C LEU A 64 -9.14 7.83 2.59
N LEU A 65 -8.18 7.81 1.67
CA LEU A 65 -6.95 8.60 1.74
C LEU A 65 -7.24 10.09 1.82
N LYS A 66 -8.13 10.61 0.95
CA LYS A 66 -8.55 12.02 0.97
C LYS A 66 -9.21 12.41 2.29
N LYS A 67 -9.98 11.53 2.92
CA LYS A 67 -10.61 11.77 4.23
C LYS A 67 -9.58 11.78 5.35
N THR A 68 -8.59 10.88 5.31
CA THR A 68 -7.56 10.74 6.34
C THR A 68 -6.57 11.90 6.29
N LEU A 69 -6.11 12.30 5.11
CA LEU A 69 -5.14 13.40 4.95
C LEU A 69 -5.70 14.77 5.31
N LYS A 70 -7.02 15.00 5.14
CA LYS A 70 -7.68 16.25 5.54
C LYS A 70 -7.87 16.40 7.04
N LYS A 71 -7.76 15.32 7.82
CA LYS A 71 -7.83 15.38 9.28
C LYS A 71 -6.42 15.69 9.82
N PRO A 72 -6.17 16.86 10.44
CA PRO A 72 -4.90 17.12 11.08
C PRO A 72 -4.68 16.04 12.16
N GLY A 73 -3.50 15.41 12.12
CA GLY A 73 -3.23 14.13 12.76
C GLY A 73 -3.46 14.12 14.27
N LYS A 74 -4.28 13.15 14.72
CA LYS A 74 -3.97 12.46 15.99
C LYS A 74 -2.94 11.37 15.65
N ALA A 75 -1.67 11.77 15.59
CA ALA A 75 -0.59 10.80 15.66
C ALA A 75 -0.55 10.23 17.09
N GLY A 76 -0.95 8.96 17.23
CA GLY A 76 -0.58 8.09 18.35
C GLY A 76 -1.25 8.34 19.72
N SER A 77 -2.49 7.88 19.89
CA SER A 77 -2.93 7.22 21.13
C SER A 77 -4.32 6.60 20.95
N ASN A 78 -4.40 5.28 20.87
CA ASN A 78 -5.32 4.51 21.72
C ASN A 78 -5.04 3.01 21.60
N LYS A 79 -4.81 2.40 22.76
CA LYS A 79 -5.09 0.98 23.00
C LYS A 79 -6.52 0.72 22.51
N HIS A 80 -6.68 -0.19 21.56
CA HIS A 80 -7.94 -0.91 21.40
C HIS A 80 -7.64 -2.40 21.36
N GLU A 81 -7.54 -2.95 22.57
CA GLU A 81 -7.88 -4.33 22.83
C GLU A 81 -9.37 -4.51 22.47
N GLY A 82 -9.71 -5.64 21.83
CA GLY A 82 -11.10 -6.07 21.63
C GLY A 82 -11.76 -5.67 20.31
N LYS A 83 -11.61 -6.53 19.30
CA LYS A 83 -12.68 -7.35 18.67
C LYS A 83 -12.36 -7.53 17.18
N ARG A 84 -11.54 -8.55 16.89
CA ARG A 84 -11.37 -9.13 15.55
C ARG A 84 -12.74 -9.67 15.12
N LYS A 85 -13.58 -8.84 14.49
CA LYS A 85 -14.67 -9.36 13.67
C LYS A 85 -14.01 -9.98 12.46
N THR A 86 -13.96 -11.30 12.46
CA THR A 86 -13.42 -12.09 11.37
C THR A 86 -14.25 -11.84 10.12
N LEU A 87 -13.58 -11.44 9.03
CA LEU A 87 -14.13 -11.35 7.66
C LEU A 87 -14.77 -12.67 7.15
N LYS A 88 -14.75 -13.74 7.96
CA LYS A 88 -15.41 -15.02 7.69
C LYS A 88 -16.94 -14.92 7.72
N ASP A 89 -17.51 -13.96 8.44
CA ASP A 89 -18.97 -13.91 8.66
C ASP A 89 -19.74 -13.20 7.54
N GLU A 90 -19.11 -12.30 6.76
CA GLU A 90 -19.78 -11.67 5.60
C GLU A 90 -19.74 -12.55 4.33
N ILE A 91 -18.73 -13.40 4.18
CA ILE A 91 -18.64 -14.34 3.06
C ILE A 91 -19.71 -15.45 3.17
N ALA A 92 -20.11 -15.83 4.39
CA ALA A 92 -21.14 -16.84 4.62
C ALA A 92 -22.55 -16.38 4.17
N VAL A 93 -22.83 -15.08 4.12
CA VAL A 93 -24.14 -14.55 3.69
C VAL A 93 -24.27 -14.51 2.16
N VAL A 94 -23.15 -14.37 1.43
CA VAL A 94 -23.14 -14.35 -0.04
C VAL A 94 -23.07 -15.76 -0.64
N GLY A 95 -22.63 -16.76 0.14
CA GLY A 95 -22.52 -18.16 -0.27
C GLY A 95 -23.79 -19.02 -0.14
N SER A 96 -24.96 -18.46 0.15
CA SER A 96 -26.22 -19.24 0.27
C SER A 96 -27.09 -19.28 -1.00
N CYS A 97 -26.56 -18.81 -2.13
CA CYS A 97 -27.18 -18.98 -3.45
C CYS A 97 -26.25 -19.79 -4.36
N THR A 98 -25.97 -21.05 -4.02
CA THR A 98 -25.85 -22.23 -4.90
C THR A 98 -25.43 -23.44 -4.10
#